data_AF-A0A2M8P7M6-F1
#
_entry.id   AF-A0A2M8P7M6-F1
#
_cell.length_a   1.000
_cell.length_b   1.000
_cell.length_c   1.000
_cell.angle_alpha   90.00
_cell.angle_beta   90.00
_cell.angle_gamma   90.00
#
_symmetry.space_group_name_H-M   'P 1'
#
loop_
_entity.id
_entity.type
_entity.pdbx_description
1 polymer ?
#
loop_
_entity_poly.entity_id
_entity_poly.type
_entity_poly.pdbx_seq_one_letter_code
_entity_poly.pdbx_strand_id
1 'polypeptide(L)'
;EGTIVELDDKEAQVQVGSLRVRAKYNDMRKRTRSEKRVEKRGHVRTYEPTDPLPPQVESPGMELDLRGKRVEEALEILDRYVDAAYTSGLPFGRIIHGKGTGRLRQAVRQFLTEHTLVSKVTQGQNNEGGAGVTVIHMVPIT
;
A
#
# COMPACT_ATOMS: atom_id res chain seq x y z
N GLU A 1 1.94 13.97 23.17
CA GLU A 1 1.05 14.06 22.00
C GLU A 1 -0.10 13.11 22.24
N GLY A 2 -1.34 13.51 21.95
CA GLY A 2 -2.51 12.69 22.23
C GLY A 2 -3.71 13.08 21.38
N THR A 3 -4.48 12.07 20.98
CA THR A 3 -5.63 12.21 20.09
C THR A 3 -6.91 12.20 20.92
N ILE A 4 -7.79 13.18 20.71
CA ILE A 4 -9.12 13.22 21.35
C ILE A 4 -10.01 12.21 20.64
N VAL A 5 -10.59 11.29 21.40
CA VAL A 5 -11.36 10.16 20.86
C VAL A 5 -12.86 10.46 20.80
N GLU A 6 -13.39 11.26 21.74
CA GLU A 6 -14.77 11.76 21.73
C GLU A 6 -14.85 13.15 22.39
N LEU A 7 -15.85 13.94 22.01
CA LEU A 7 -16.03 15.33 22.42
C LEU A 7 -17.46 15.52 22.95
N ASP A 8 -17.60 15.78 24.24
CA ASP A 8 -18.86 16.19 24.88
C ASP A 8 -18.66 17.57 25.55
N ASP A 9 -19.74 18.33 25.75
CA ASP A 9 -19.70 19.80 25.92
C ASP A 9 -18.96 20.30 27.19
N LYS A 10 -18.47 19.41 28.07
CA LYS A 10 -17.69 19.79 29.25
C LYS A 10 -16.42 18.99 29.56
N GLU A 11 -16.11 17.86 28.88
CA GLU A 11 -14.86 17.11 29.12
C GLU A 11 -14.35 16.36 27.87
N ALA A 12 -13.03 16.37 27.64
CA ALA A 12 -12.37 15.58 26.59
C ALA A 12 -11.42 14.54 27.21
N GLN A 13 -11.47 13.30 26.71
CA GLN A 13 -10.48 12.27 27.04
C GLN A 13 -9.32 12.33 26.05
N VAL A 14 -8.10 12.46 26.59
CA VAL A 14 -6.85 12.54 25.84
C VAL A 14 -5.98 11.33 26.19
N GLN A 15 -5.59 10.58 25.17
CA GLN A 15 -4.71 9.44 25.32
C GLN A 15 -3.27 9.83 25.03
N VAL A 16 -2.34 9.56 25.94
CA VAL A 16 -0.90 9.78 25.75
C VAL A 16 -0.19 8.45 26.00
N GLY A 17 0.19 7.76 24.92
CA GLY A 17 0.71 6.40 24.99
C GLY A 17 -0.36 5.39 25.44
N SER A 18 -0.04 4.53 26.42
CA SER A 18 -0.97 3.54 26.99
C SER A 18 -1.83 4.05 28.16
N LEU A 19 -1.62 5.29 28.61
CA LEU A 19 -2.41 5.92 29.68
C LEU A 19 -3.48 6.86 29.10
N ARG A 20 -4.72 6.80 29.64
CA ARG A 20 -5.80 7.75 29.32
C ARG A 20 -5.98 8.77 30.44
N VAL A 21 -6.02 10.06 30.09
CA VAL A 21 -6.19 11.18 31.03
C VAL A 21 -7.26 12.15 30.49
N ARG A 22 -8.06 12.76 31.37
CA ARG A 22 -9.07 13.77 31.00
C ARG A 22 -8.47 15.18 30.98
N ALA A 23 -8.70 15.96 29.92
CA ALA A 23 -8.23 17.34 29.79
C ALA A 23 -9.34 18.30 29.30
N LYS A 24 -9.28 19.57 29.71
CA LYS A 24 -10.31 20.59 29.45
C LYS A 24 -9.97 21.47 28.24
N TYR A 25 -11.02 22.01 27.62
CA TYR A 25 -11.10 22.56 26.27
C TYR A 25 -10.19 23.78 25.92
N ASN A 26 -9.52 24.40 26.89
CA ASN A 26 -8.87 25.70 26.69
C ASN A 26 -7.45 25.64 26.08
N ASP A 27 -6.90 24.45 25.82
CA ASP A 27 -5.51 24.29 25.36
C ASP A 27 -5.34 23.99 23.84
N MET A 28 -6.37 24.16 23.01
CA MET A 28 -6.28 23.85 21.57
C MET A 28 -6.32 25.09 20.64
N ARG A 29 -5.31 25.25 19.76
CA ARG A 29 -5.35 26.18 18.60
C ARG A 29 -5.25 25.42 17.26
N LYS A 30 -6.05 25.83 16.27
CA LYS A 30 -6.07 25.29 14.90
C LYS A 30 -4.86 25.75 14.06
N ARG A 31 -4.23 24.83 13.34
CA ARG A 31 -3.09 25.08 12.42
C ARG A 31 -3.53 25.40 10.98
N THR A 32 -2.75 26.24 10.30
CA THR A 32 -3.04 26.84 8.98
C THR A 32 -2.46 26.06 7.79
N ARG A 33 -3.05 26.26 6.60
CA ARG A 33 -2.76 25.51 5.35
C ARG A 33 -1.30 25.51 4.87
N SER A 34 -0.45 26.41 5.35
CA SER A 34 0.97 26.53 4.97
C SER A 34 1.89 25.44 5.54
N GLU A 35 1.49 24.74 6.60
CA GLU A 35 2.28 23.64 7.19
C GLU A 35 2.11 22.30 6.43
N LYS A 36 1.08 22.18 5.59
CA LYS A 36 0.72 20.94 4.86
C LYS A 36 1.71 20.52 3.77
N ARG A 37 2.67 21.38 3.39
CA ARG A 37 3.62 21.13 2.30
C ARG A 37 5.01 20.67 2.75
N VAL A 38 5.39 20.87 4.01
CA VAL A 38 6.73 20.49 4.50
C VAL A 38 6.75 19.04 5.02
N GLU A 39 5.64 18.50 5.52
CA GLU A 39 5.56 17.11 6.04
C GLU A 39 5.52 16.01 4.97
N LYS A 40 5.31 16.34 3.69
CA LYS A 40 5.29 15.32 2.62
C LYS A 40 6.64 14.65 2.33
N ARG A 41 7.71 15.05 3.01
CA ARG A 41 9.06 14.47 2.86
C ARG A 41 9.56 13.69 4.09
N GLY A 42 8.76 13.53 5.16
CA GLY A 42 9.30 13.04 6.44
C GLY A 42 8.49 11.99 7.21
N HIS A 43 7.34 11.53 6.72
CA HIS A 43 6.55 10.54 7.46
C HIS A 43 6.23 9.31 6.61
N VAL A 44 7.00 8.26 6.88
CA VAL A 44 6.54 6.88 6.78
C VAL A 44 5.24 6.83 7.58
N ARG A 45 4.11 6.80 6.88
CA ARG A 45 2.81 6.57 7.51
C ARG A 45 2.84 5.14 8.03
N THR A 46 3.07 4.99 9.33
CA THR A 46 2.78 3.76 10.05
C THR A 46 1.27 3.56 9.93
N TYR A 47 0.87 2.61 9.09
CA TYR A 47 -0.51 2.20 8.91
C TYR A 47 -0.90 1.45 10.19
N GLU A 48 -1.64 2.09 11.10
CA GLU A 48 -2.30 1.36 12.19
C GLU A 48 -3.48 0.60 11.59
N PRO A 49 -3.47 -0.75 11.56
CA PRO A 49 -4.60 -1.51 11.06
C PRO A 49 -5.73 -1.41 12.10
N THR A 50 -6.83 -0.74 11.72
CA THR A 50 -8.07 -0.69 12.53
C THR A 50 -9.11 -1.72 12.05
N ASP A 51 -8.77 -2.52 11.05
CA ASP A 51 -9.66 -3.55 10.51
C ASP A 51 -9.36 -4.92 11.14
N PRO A 52 -10.39 -5.79 11.27
CA PRO A 52 -10.17 -7.17 11.67
C PRO A 52 -9.11 -7.78 10.76
N LEU A 53 -8.05 -8.33 11.37
CA LEU A 53 -6.99 -9.04 10.65
C LEU A 53 -7.67 -10.00 9.67
N PRO A 54 -7.48 -9.84 8.35
CA PRO A 54 -8.02 -10.80 7.39
C PRO A 54 -7.50 -12.19 7.79
N PRO A 55 -8.24 -13.27 7.44
CA PRO A 55 -7.75 -14.63 7.67
C PRO A 55 -6.28 -14.68 7.25
N GLN A 56 -5.44 -15.29 8.10
CA GLN A 56 -3.99 -15.40 7.88
C GLN A 56 -3.75 -16.35 6.69
N VAL A 57 -4.12 -15.91 5.49
CA VAL A 57 -3.82 -16.56 4.23
C VAL A 57 -2.34 -16.36 4.01
N GLU A 58 -1.64 -17.44 3.70
CA GLU A 58 -0.22 -17.41 3.42
C GLU A 58 0.06 -16.41 2.29
N SER A 59 0.92 -15.42 2.57
CA SER A 59 1.25 -14.39 1.61
C SER A 59 2.11 -14.97 0.48
N PRO A 60 1.84 -14.64 -0.80
CA PRO A 60 2.69 -15.07 -1.91
C PRO A 60 4.04 -14.32 -1.96
N GLY A 61 4.30 -13.40 -1.03
CA GLY A 61 5.46 -12.53 -1.01
C GLY A 61 5.28 -11.27 -1.86
N MET A 62 6.16 -10.29 -1.62
CA MET A 62 6.10 -8.98 -2.28
C MET A 62 6.69 -8.96 -3.69
N GLU A 63 7.34 -10.04 -4.12
CA GLU A 63 7.99 -10.16 -5.43
C GLU A 63 7.52 -11.41 -6.16
N LEU A 64 7.25 -11.27 -7.46
CA LEU A 64 6.98 -12.36 -8.37
C LEU A 64 8.01 -12.36 -9.50
N ASP A 65 8.76 -13.45 -9.66
CA ASP A 65 9.70 -13.62 -10.75
C ASP A 65 9.09 -14.42 -11.92
N LEU A 66 9.00 -13.77 -13.07
CA LEU A 66 8.46 -14.33 -14.32
C LEU A 66 9.55 -14.47 -15.40
N ARG A 67 10.83 -14.27 -15.06
CA ARG A 67 11.92 -14.37 -16.04
C ARG A 67 12.01 -15.78 -16.61
N GLY A 68 12.24 -15.85 -17.92
CA GLY A 68 12.36 -17.12 -18.64
C GLY A 68 11.03 -17.81 -18.94
N LYS A 69 9.90 -17.29 -18.44
CA LYS A 69 8.57 -17.83 -18.73
C LYS A 69 8.06 -17.38 -20.09
N ARG A 70 7.24 -18.23 -20.72
CA ARG A 70 6.48 -17.82 -21.92
C ARG A 70 5.37 -16.86 -21.50
N VAL A 71 4.90 -16.03 -22.43
CA VAL A 71 3.91 -14.99 -22.11
C VAL A 71 2.63 -15.57 -21.50
N GLU A 72 2.07 -16.61 -22.10
CA GLU A 72 0.84 -17.26 -21.63
C GLU A 72 1.00 -17.81 -20.20
N GLU A 73 2.04 -18.63 -19.97
CA GLU A 73 2.37 -19.18 -18.64
C GLU A 73 2.58 -18.07 -17.59
N ALA A 74 3.27 -17.00 -17.97
CA ALA A 74 3.55 -15.90 -17.06
C ALA A 74 2.29 -15.15 -16.65
N LEU A 75 1.32 -14.98 -17.56
CA LEU A 75 0.05 -14.33 -17.25
C LEU A 75 -0.81 -15.19 -16.32
N GLU A 76 -0.84 -16.51 -16.50
CA GLU A 76 -1.54 -17.43 -15.58
C GLU A 76 -0.95 -17.43 -14.17
N ILE A 77 0.38 -17.31 -14.05
CA ILE A 77 1.04 -17.18 -12.75
C ILE A 77 0.76 -15.81 -12.14
N LEU A 78 0.79 -14.75 -12.95
CA LEU A 78 0.54 -13.39 -12.52
C LEU A 78 -0.88 -13.21 -11.98
N ASP A 79 -1.88 -13.74 -12.67
CA ASP A 79 -3.29 -13.71 -12.25
C ASP A 79 -3.46 -14.27 -10.84
N ARG A 80 -3.02 -15.52 -10.63
CA ARG A 80 -3.03 -16.19 -9.32
C ARG A 80 -2.25 -15.43 -8.25
N TYR A 81 -1.14 -14.79 -8.63
CA TYR A 81 -0.37 -13.97 -7.71
C TYR A 81 -1.15 -12.74 -7.26
N VAL A 82 -1.82 -12.02 -8.17
CA VAL A 82 -2.59 -10.82 -7.82
C VAL A 82 -3.73 -11.16 -6.87
N ASP A 83 -4.45 -12.26 -7.11
CA ASP A 83 -5.52 -12.75 -6.24
C ASP A 83 -5.01 -13.10 -4.83
N ALA A 84 -3.91 -13.86 -4.75
CA ALA A 84 -3.31 -14.24 -3.48
C ALA A 84 -2.74 -13.02 -2.73
N ALA A 85 -2.13 -12.08 -3.45
CA ALA A 85 -1.58 -10.85 -2.88
C ALA A 85 -2.70 -9.95 -2.34
N TYR A 86 -3.82 -9.81 -3.07
CA TYR A 86 -4.98 -9.06 -2.61
C TYR A 86 -5.62 -9.72 -1.38
N THR A 87 -5.84 -11.03 -1.41
CA THR A 87 -6.49 -11.78 -0.32
C THR A 87 -5.63 -11.79 0.95
N SER A 88 -4.31 -11.82 0.81
CA SER A 88 -3.36 -11.69 1.93
C SER A 88 -3.16 -10.25 2.42
N GLY A 89 -3.84 -9.27 1.83
CA GLY A 89 -3.77 -7.87 2.24
C GLY A 89 -2.47 -7.16 1.86
N LEU A 90 -1.73 -7.64 0.85
CA LEU A 90 -0.54 -6.94 0.38
C LEU A 90 -0.91 -5.59 -0.25
N PRO A 91 -0.32 -4.47 0.21
CA PRO A 91 -0.63 -3.15 -0.37
C PRO A 91 -0.02 -2.94 -1.76
N PHE A 92 1.04 -3.68 -2.09
CA PHE A 92 1.74 -3.61 -3.37
C PHE A 92 2.54 -4.89 -3.65
N GLY A 93 2.94 -5.05 -4.92
CA GLY A 93 3.80 -6.15 -5.38
C GLY A 93 4.76 -5.73 -6.50
N ARG A 94 5.88 -6.46 -6.64
CA ARG A 94 6.91 -6.24 -7.67
C ARG A 94 6.97 -7.42 -8.61
N ILE A 95 6.70 -7.17 -9.89
CA ILE A 95 6.68 -8.18 -10.94
C ILE A 95 7.97 -8.08 -11.77
N ILE A 96 8.84 -9.07 -11.63
CA ILE A 96 10.13 -9.16 -12.31
C ILE A 96 9.94 -9.93 -13.61
N HIS A 97 9.78 -9.22 -14.71
CA HIS A 97 9.65 -9.81 -16.05
C HIS A 97 10.94 -9.70 -16.88
N GLY A 98 11.95 -9.00 -16.37
CA GLY A 98 13.21 -8.75 -17.07
C GLY A 98 13.10 -7.69 -18.18
N LYS A 99 14.24 -7.29 -18.75
CA LYS A 99 14.32 -6.23 -19.78
C LYS A 99 14.10 -6.82 -21.18
N GLY A 100 14.95 -7.78 -21.56
CA GLY A 100 14.85 -8.58 -22.80
C GLY A 100 14.44 -7.79 -24.05
N THR A 101 13.61 -8.43 -24.88
CA THR A 101 12.92 -7.79 -26.01
C THR A 101 11.75 -6.90 -25.58
N GLY A 102 11.38 -6.93 -24.30
CA GLY A 102 10.23 -6.20 -23.76
C GLY A 102 8.86 -6.84 -24.00
N ARG A 103 8.79 -8.00 -24.69
CA ARG A 103 7.51 -8.67 -24.99
C ARG A 103 6.76 -9.07 -23.71
N LEU A 104 7.46 -9.66 -22.74
CA LEU A 104 6.86 -10.04 -21.46
C LEU A 104 6.45 -8.80 -20.64
N ARG A 105 7.29 -7.76 -20.62
CA ARG A 105 6.95 -6.46 -20.00
C ARG A 105 5.64 -5.90 -20.55
N GLN A 106 5.48 -5.90 -21.88
CA GLN A 106 4.29 -5.34 -22.52
C GLN A 106 3.03 -6.12 -22.15
N ALA A 107 3.09 -7.45 -22.25
CA ALA A 107 1.95 -8.32 -21.89
C ALA A 107 1.56 -8.19 -20.41
N VAL A 108 2.54 -8.23 -19.51
CA VAL A 108 2.32 -8.07 -18.06
C VAL A 108 1.67 -6.71 -17.74
N ARG A 109 2.19 -5.62 -18.32
CA ARG A 109 1.64 -4.27 -18.06
C ARG A 109 0.23 -4.11 -18.61
N GLN A 110 -0.07 -4.66 -19.79
CA GLN A 110 -1.40 -4.61 -20.37
C GLN A 110 -2.40 -5.35 -19.46
N PHE A 111 -2.09 -6.59 -19.11
CA PHE A 111 -2.90 -7.41 -18.20
C PHE A 111 -3.19 -6.69 -16.88
N LEU A 112 -2.16 -6.14 -16.23
CA LEU A 112 -2.30 -5.47 -14.93
C LEU A 112 -3.06 -4.14 -14.99
N THR A 113 -3.05 -3.45 -16.14
CA THR A 113 -3.79 -2.19 -16.28
C THR A 113 -5.29 -2.43 -16.39
N GLU A 114 -5.69 -3.61 -16.90
CA GLU A 114 -7.09 -4.03 -17.05
C GLU A 114 -7.60 -4.79 -15.81
N HIS A 115 -6.72 -5.15 -14.88
CA HIS A 115 -7.04 -5.98 -13.71
C HIS A 115 -7.76 -5.19 -12.61
N THR A 116 -8.95 -5.65 -12.20
CA THR A 116 -9.83 -4.94 -11.24
C THR A 116 -9.24 -4.78 -9.84
N LEU A 117 -8.41 -5.73 -9.39
CA LEU A 117 -7.74 -5.67 -8.08
C LEU A 117 -6.52 -4.74 -8.03
N VAL A 118 -6.11 -4.18 -9.17
CA VAL A 118 -4.93 -3.31 -9.27
C VAL A 118 -5.36 -1.86 -9.42
N SER A 119 -4.95 -1.00 -8.49
CA SER A 119 -5.27 0.44 -8.51
C SER A 119 -4.26 1.26 -9.30
N LYS A 120 -3.01 0.80 -9.40
CA LYS A 120 -1.92 1.54 -10.05
C LYS A 120 -0.82 0.62 -10.56
N VAL A 121 -0.32 0.90 -11.75
CA VAL A 121 0.83 0.21 -12.36
C VAL A 121 1.94 1.20 -12.68
N THR A 122 3.12 1.02 -12.10
CA THR A 122 4.30 1.85 -12.36
C THR A 122 5.50 1.02 -12.80
N GLN A 123 6.46 1.66 -13.45
CA GLN A 123 7.76 1.03 -13.67
C GLN A 123 8.56 1.07 -12.37
N GLY A 124 9.39 0.05 -12.11
CA GLY A 124 10.36 0.07 -11.02
C GLY A 124 11.39 1.19 -11.18
N GLN A 125 11.89 1.69 -10.07
CA GLN A 125 12.99 2.66 -10.05
C GLN A 125 14.32 1.99 -10.44
N ASN A 126 15.36 2.79 -10.74
CA ASN A 126 16.66 2.26 -11.18
C ASN A 126 17.30 1.30 -10.16
N ASN A 127 17.14 1.58 -8.86
CA ASN A 127 17.57 0.73 -7.74
C ASN A 127 16.64 -0.47 -7.48
N GLU A 128 15.47 -0.54 -8.13
CA GLU A 128 14.49 -1.62 -7.99
C GLU A 128 14.45 -2.54 -9.23
N GLY A 129 15.40 -2.40 -10.16
CA GLY A 129 15.48 -3.17 -11.41
C GLY A 129 15.01 -2.42 -12.67
N GLY A 130 14.53 -1.19 -12.53
CA GLY A 130 14.19 -0.28 -13.62
C GLY A 130 13.13 -0.85 -14.56
N ALA A 131 13.36 -0.71 -15.87
CA ALA A 131 12.47 -1.24 -16.91
C ALA A 131 12.31 -2.77 -16.92
N GLY A 132 13.04 -3.51 -16.07
CA GLY A 132 12.87 -4.96 -15.89
C GLY A 132 11.83 -5.34 -14.83
N VAL A 133 11.28 -4.35 -14.13
CA VAL A 133 10.33 -4.54 -13.03
C VAL A 133 9.12 -3.64 -13.21
N THR A 134 7.95 -4.21 -12.97
CA THR A 134 6.68 -3.47 -12.86
C THR A 134 6.21 -3.54 -11.42
N VAL A 135 5.84 -2.40 -10.85
CA VAL A 135 5.31 -2.29 -9.49
C VAL A 135 3.81 -2.07 -9.57
N ILE A 136 3.04 -2.84 -8.81
CA ILE A 136 1.58 -2.73 -8.73
C ILE A 136 1.16 -2.32 -7.33
N HIS A 137 0.12 -1.50 -7.24
CA HIS A 137 -0.57 -1.22 -5.98
C HIS A 137 -1.97 -1.82 -6.01
N MET A 138 -2.39 -2.43 -4.91
CA MET A 138 -3.70 -3.04 -4.81
C MET A 138 -4.78 -1.97 -4.57
N VAL A 139 -6.02 -2.32 -4.88
CA VAL A 139 -7.19 -1.53 -4.45
C VAL A 139 -7.31 -1.62 -2.93
N PRO A 140 -7.60 -0.52 -2.22
CA PRO A 140 -7.85 -0.56 -0.77
C PRO A 140 -8.98 -1.53 -0.44
N ILE A 141 -8.74 -2.44 0.49
CA ILE A 141 -9.81 -3.24 1.11
C ILE A 141 -10.59 -2.25 1.99
N THR A 142 -11.85 -2.02 1.67
CA THR A 142 -12.74 -1.06 2.36
C THR A 142 -13.84 -1.80 3.10
#